data_AF-A0A960G235-F1
#
_entry.id   AF-A0A960G235-F1
#
_cell.length_a   1.000
_cell.length_b   1.000
_cell.length_c   1.000
_cell.angle_alpha   90.00
_cell.angle_beta   90.00
_cell.angle_gamma   90.00
#
_symmetry.space_group_name_H-M   'P 1'
#
loop_
_entity.id
_entity.type
_entity.pdbx_description
1 polymer ?
#
loop_
_entity_poly.entity_id
_entity_poly.type
_entity_poly.pdbx_seq_one_letter_code
_entity_poly.pdbx_strand_id
1 'polypeptide(L)'
;MVLNETFEIQGQRVGGSPVQHELNDTADRLVLDVVAAVDDGYTGVPECHRLTAWLSAEFIPYVAPRFPQPPADLQELHAVLDDMHGANGVDAAQLSLRARSLIFRLL
;
A
#
# COMPACT_ATOMS: atom_id res chain seq x y z
N MET A 1 -3.80 -47.34 7.27
CA MET A 1 -3.09 -46.76 8.44
C MET A 1 -2.60 -45.40 7.98
N VAL A 2 -3.20 -44.34 8.51
CA VAL A 2 -3.00 -42.94 8.09
C VAL A 2 -1.86 -42.37 8.93
N LEU A 3 -0.82 -41.83 8.30
CA LEU A 3 0.18 -41.02 8.99
C LEU A 3 -0.14 -39.55 8.69
N ASN A 4 -0.96 -38.99 9.57
CA ASN A 4 -1.03 -37.55 9.81
C ASN A 4 0.31 -37.13 10.43
N GLU A 5 1.20 -36.52 9.65
CA GLU A 5 2.30 -35.74 10.21
C GLU A 5 1.86 -34.28 10.26
N THR A 6 1.10 -33.99 11.31
CA THR A 6 0.78 -32.63 11.74
C THR A 6 2.07 -31.99 12.24
N PHE A 7 2.70 -31.18 11.39
CA PHE A 7 3.71 -30.22 11.86
C PHE A 7 2.98 -29.09 12.59
N GLU A 8 2.81 -29.26 13.90
CA GLU A 8 2.44 -28.18 14.81
C GLU A 8 3.60 -27.18 14.92
N ILE A 9 3.56 -26.14 14.08
CA ILE A 9 4.28 -24.90 14.37
C ILE A 9 3.32 -24.03 15.17
N GLN A 10 3.59 -23.91 16.48
CA GLN A 10 3.04 -22.85 17.31
C GLN A 10 3.42 -21.50 16.71
N GLY A 11 2.47 -20.91 16.00
CA GLY A 11 2.67 -19.72 15.21
C GLY A 11 1.42 -19.55 14.39
N GLN A 12 0.40 -19.00 15.03
CA GLN A 12 -0.82 -18.50 14.40
C GLN A 12 -0.45 -17.93 13.04
N ARG A 13 -0.72 -18.66 11.95
CA ARG A 13 -0.64 -18.10 10.61
C ARG A 13 -1.73 -17.04 10.59
N VAL A 14 -1.35 -15.81 10.90
CA VAL A 14 -2.13 -14.63 10.56
C VAL A 14 -2.03 -14.53 9.04
N GLY A 15 -2.69 -15.46 8.34
CA GLY A 15 -3.02 -15.26 6.95
C GLY A 15 -3.97 -14.09 6.96
N GLY A 16 -3.50 -12.93 6.51
CA GLY A 16 -4.36 -11.78 6.29
C GLY A 16 -5.59 -12.21 5.48
N SER A 17 -6.70 -11.50 5.67
CA SER A 17 -7.88 -11.69 4.82
C SER A 17 -7.45 -11.69 3.34
N PRO A 18 -8.05 -12.51 2.45
CA PRO A 18 -7.74 -12.47 1.01
C PRO A 18 -7.74 -11.06 0.44
N VAL A 19 -8.63 -10.20 0.94
CA VAL A 19 -8.70 -8.78 0.59
C VAL A 19 -7.47 -7.99 1.03
N GLN A 20 -6.91 -8.25 2.22
CA GLN A 20 -5.67 -7.60 2.66
C GLN A 20 -4.48 -8.01 1.77
N HIS A 21 -4.45 -9.26 1.31
CA HIS A 21 -3.41 -9.73 0.40
C HIS A 21 -3.51 -9.04 -0.97
N GLU A 22 -4.71 -8.98 -1.55
CA GLU A 22 -4.97 -8.28 -2.82
C GLU A 22 -4.64 -6.78 -2.75
N LEU A 23 -4.98 -6.11 -1.63
CA LEU A 23 -4.63 -4.71 -1.40
C LEU A 23 -3.12 -4.51 -1.28
N ASN A 24 -2.42 -5.43 -0.61
CA ASN A 24 -0.97 -5.36 -0.45
C ASN A 24 -0.25 -5.55 -1.80
N ASP A 25 -0.68 -6.53 -2.59
CA ASP A 25 -0.12 -6.81 -3.92
C ASP A 25 -0.39 -5.66 -4.90
N THR A 26 -1.59 -5.05 -4.82
CA THR A 26 -1.94 -3.89 -5.64
C THR A 26 -1.10 -2.67 -5.26
N ALA A 27 -0.87 -2.44 -3.96
CA ALA A 27 0.02 -1.39 -3.48
C ALA A 27 1.46 -1.58 -3.97
N ASP A 28 1.99 -2.81 -3.88
CA ASP A 28 3.33 -3.13 -4.39
C ASP A 28 3.45 -2.82 -5.88
N ARG A 29 2.49 -3.29 -6.70
CA ARG A 29 2.48 -3.05 -8.14
C ARG A 29 2.45 -1.58 -8.49
N LEU A 30 1.54 -0.80 -7.88
CA LEU A 30 1.39 0.62 -8.20
C LEU A 30 2.60 1.46 -7.77
N VAL A 31 3.23 1.11 -6.65
CA VAL A 31 4.45 1.78 -6.18
C VAL A 31 5.63 1.46 -7.09
N LEU A 32 5.76 0.20 -7.52
CA LEU A 32 6.77 -0.20 -8.50
C LEU A 32 6.58 0.51 -9.85
N ASP A 33 5.33 0.68 -10.30
CA ASP A 33 5.04 1.44 -11.52
C ASP A 33 5.56 2.89 -11.41
N VAL A 34 5.34 3.57 -10.28
CA VAL A 34 5.87 4.93 -10.04
C VAL A 34 7.39 4.94 -10.07
N VAL A 35 8.04 4.03 -9.35
CA VAL A 35 9.51 3.98 -9.26
C VAL A 35 10.12 3.66 -10.63
N ALA A 36 9.55 2.72 -11.38
CA ALA A 36 10.02 2.36 -12.71
C ALA A 36 9.88 3.54 -13.69
N ALA A 37 8.75 4.25 -13.68
CA ALA A 37 8.55 5.42 -14.53
C ALA A 37 9.59 6.52 -14.24
N VAL A 38 9.91 6.75 -12.97
CA VAL A 38 10.94 7.71 -12.56
C VAL A 38 12.35 7.27 -12.97
N ASP A 39 12.68 5.99 -12.80
CA ASP A 39 14.01 5.44 -13.13
C ASP A 39 14.27 5.45 -14.65
N ASP A 40 13.24 5.17 -15.46
CA ASP A 40 13.30 5.22 -16.92
C ASP A 40 13.37 6.66 -17.49
N GLY A 41 13.37 7.68 -16.62
CA GLY A 41 13.42 9.09 -16.99
C GLY A 41 12.10 9.65 -17.51
N TYR A 42 10.99 8.90 -17.35
CA TYR A 42 9.65 9.40 -17.63
C TYR A 42 9.13 10.28 -16.48
N THR A 43 8.05 11.01 -16.75
CA THR A 43 7.34 11.71 -15.69
C THR A 43 6.61 10.68 -14.84
N GLY A 44 6.84 10.66 -13.53
CA GLY A 44 6.14 9.76 -12.60
C GLY A 44 4.72 10.24 -12.26
N VAL A 45 4.28 11.36 -12.85
CA VAL A 45 2.99 12.01 -12.56
C VAL A 45 1.80 11.11 -12.88
N PRO A 46 1.70 10.45 -14.05
CA PRO A 46 0.58 9.56 -14.36
C PRO A 46 0.47 8.38 -13.39
N GLU A 47 1.60 7.81 -12.98
CA GLU A 47 1.68 6.69 -12.04
C GLU A 47 1.30 7.14 -10.62
N CYS A 48 1.76 8.34 -10.21
CA CYS A 48 1.34 8.97 -8.95
C CYS A 48 -0.17 9.18 -8.93
N HIS A 49 -0.76 9.67 -10.01
CA HIS A 49 -2.22 9.84 -10.13
C HIS A 49 -2.95 8.50 -10.04
N ARG A 50 -2.42 7.44 -10.64
CA ARG A 50 -2.98 6.08 -10.52
C ARG A 50 -2.92 5.58 -9.08
N LEU A 51 -1.80 5.76 -8.39
CA LEU A 51 -1.65 5.40 -6.98
C LEU A 51 -2.60 6.19 -6.09
N THR A 52 -2.69 7.52 -6.24
CA THR A 52 -3.61 8.38 -5.49
C THR A 52 -5.08 8.00 -5.74
N ALA A 53 -5.44 7.71 -6.98
CA ALA A 53 -6.80 7.32 -7.34
C ALA A 53 -7.20 6.01 -6.66
N TRP A 54 -6.33 4.99 -6.72
CA TRP A 54 -6.55 3.72 -6.04
C TRP A 54 -6.62 3.87 -4.52
N LEU A 55 -5.70 4.65 -3.93
CA LEU A 55 -5.70 4.91 -2.49
C LEU A 55 -7.01 5.55 -2.02
N SER A 56 -7.51 6.52 -2.78
CA SER A 56 -8.76 7.23 -2.48
C SER A 56 -10.01 6.37 -2.69
N ALA A 57 -10.03 5.55 -3.74
CA ALA A 57 -11.22 4.79 -4.15
C ALA A 57 -11.37 3.44 -3.46
N GLU A 58 -10.25 2.77 -3.13
CA GLU A 58 -10.25 1.39 -2.65
C GLU A 58 -9.64 1.27 -1.25
N PHE A 59 -8.40 1.72 -1.06
CA PHE A 59 -7.66 1.47 0.18
C PHE A 59 -8.20 2.24 1.39
N ILE A 60 -8.37 3.56 1.27
CA ILE A 60 -8.85 4.40 2.38
C ILE A 60 -10.27 4.00 2.81
N PRO A 61 -11.23 3.80 1.89
CA PRO A 61 -12.57 3.30 2.25
C PRO A 61 -12.55 1.92 2.92
N TYR A 62 -11.60 1.06 2.56
CA TYR A 62 -11.43 -0.24 3.21
C TYR A 62 -10.90 -0.11 4.65
N VAL A 63 -9.91 0.76 4.85
CA VAL A 63 -9.16 0.79 6.12
C VAL A 63 -9.76 1.73 7.16
N ALA A 64 -10.27 2.89 6.75
CA ALA A 64 -10.75 3.93 7.66
C ALA A 64 -11.85 3.44 8.62
N PRO A 65 -12.87 2.66 8.19
CA PRO A 65 -13.92 2.17 9.09
C PRO A 65 -13.43 1.18 10.16
N ARG A 66 -12.23 0.62 10.01
CA ARG A 66 -11.64 -0.34 10.95
C ARG A 66 -11.09 0.34 12.20
N PHE A 67 -10.90 1.66 12.13
CA PHE A 67 -10.37 2.45 13.23
C PHE A 67 -11.45 3.38 13.79
N PRO A 68 -11.84 3.25 15.08
CA PRO A 68 -12.80 4.16 15.70
C PRO A 68 -12.27 5.60 15.83
N GLN A 69 -10.94 5.76 15.86
CA GLN A 69 -10.25 7.04 15.75
C GLN A 69 -9.11 6.90 14.73
N PRO A 70 -8.93 7.85 13.80
CA PRO A 70 -7.95 7.71 12.72
C PRO A 70 -6.52 7.71 13.29
N PRO A 71 -5.74 6.63 13.07
CA PRO A 71 -4.36 6.56 13.54
C PRO A 71 -3.48 7.60 12.83
N ALA A 72 -2.34 7.93 13.45
CA ALA A 72 -1.37 8.87 12.87
C ALA A 72 -0.95 8.46 11.46
N ASP A 73 -0.78 7.15 11.21
CA ASP A 73 -0.41 6.61 9.90
C ASP A 73 -1.49 6.87 8.84
N LEU A 74 -2.78 6.84 9.21
CA LEU A 74 -3.85 7.17 8.27
C LEU A 74 -3.85 8.67 7.95
N GLN A 75 -3.60 9.53 8.95
CA GLN A 75 -3.48 10.97 8.73
C GLN A 75 -2.27 11.31 7.86
N GLU A 76 -1.13 10.66 8.13
CA GLU A 76 0.09 10.80 7.34
C GLU A 76 -0.11 10.32 5.91
N LEU A 77 -0.86 9.23 5.70
CA LEU A 77 -1.19 8.76 4.36
C LEU A 77 -1.99 9.82 3.58
N HIS A 78 -2.98 10.46 4.18
CA HIS A 78 -3.72 11.55 3.52
C HIS A 78 -2.79 12.71 3.12
N ALA A 79 -1.85 13.11 3.99
CA ALA A 79 -0.87 14.13 3.66
C ALA A 79 0.02 13.73 2.47
N VAL A 80 0.45 12.46 2.42
CA VAL A 80 1.22 11.93 1.29
C VAL A 80 0.41 11.95 -0.02
N LEU A 81 -0.89 11.65 0.01
CA LEU A 81 -1.75 11.76 -1.17
C LEU A 81 -1.82 13.19 -1.72
N ASP A 82 -1.94 14.18 -0.83
CA ASP A 82 -2.00 15.60 -1.21
C ASP A 82 -0.69 16.05 -1.86
N ASP A 83 0.45 15.71 -1.26
CA ASP A 83 1.78 16.03 -1.78
C ASP A 83 2.07 15.34 -3.12
N MET A 84 1.54 14.13 -3.32
CA MET A 84 1.77 13.32 -4.51
C MET A 84 1.01 13.82 -5.76
N HIS A 85 -0.03 14.65 -5.61
CA HIS A 85 -0.86 15.13 -6.72
C HIS A 85 -0.08 15.97 -7.77
N GLY A 86 1.06 16.54 -7.39
CA GLY A 86 1.96 17.28 -8.27
C GLY A 86 3.42 16.81 -8.25
N ALA A 87 3.71 15.69 -7.57
CA ALA A 87 5.07 15.19 -7.43
C ALA A 87 5.60 14.58 -8.74
N ASN A 88 6.91 14.70 -8.95
CA ASN A 88 7.58 14.11 -10.11
C ASN A 88 9.02 13.73 -9.76
N GLY A 89 9.68 12.95 -10.62
CA GLY A 89 11.06 12.53 -10.45
C GLY A 89 11.28 11.84 -9.10
N VAL A 90 12.40 12.18 -8.44
CA VAL A 90 12.79 11.57 -7.16
C VAL A 90 11.73 11.77 -6.07
N ASP A 91 11.07 12.92 -6.03
CA ASP A 91 10.07 13.21 -5.00
C ASP A 91 8.85 12.30 -5.14
N ALA A 92 8.41 12.03 -6.37
CA ALA A 92 7.35 11.05 -6.66
C ALA A 92 7.71 9.65 -6.17
N ALA A 93 8.94 9.20 -6.42
CA ALA A 93 9.41 7.89 -5.97
C ALA A 93 9.51 7.81 -4.43
N GLN A 94 9.95 8.88 -3.76
CA GLN A 94 10.03 8.91 -2.29
C GLN A 94 8.64 8.91 -1.66
N LEU A 95 7.70 9.71 -2.19
CA LEU A 95 6.33 9.76 -1.70
C LEU A 95 5.60 8.44 -1.92
N SER A 96 5.80 7.76 -3.06
CA SER A 96 5.19 6.45 -3.32
C SER A 96 5.73 5.37 -2.37
N LEU A 97 7.04 5.35 -2.09
CA LEU A 97 7.64 4.44 -1.10
C LEU A 97 7.15 4.75 0.33
N ARG A 98 6.95 6.03 0.67
CA ARG A 98 6.37 6.41 1.96
C ARG A 98 4.93 5.93 2.08
N ALA A 99 4.12 6.14 1.04
CA ALA A 99 2.75 5.61 0.96
C ALA A 99 2.76 4.09 1.15
N ARG A 100 3.68 3.37 0.51
CA ARG A 100 3.83 1.92 0.64
C ARG A 100 4.06 1.47 2.09
N SER A 101 4.96 2.15 2.79
CA SER A 101 5.27 1.87 4.20
C SER A 101 4.08 2.15 5.12
N LEU A 102 3.26 3.17 4.80
CA LEU A 102 2.04 3.49 5.55
C LEU A 102 0.95 2.43 5.31
N ILE A 103 0.73 2.03 4.05
CA ILE A 103 -0.20 0.97 3.67
C ILE A 103 0.11 -0.32 4.43
N PHE A 104 1.39 -0.73 4.47
CA PHE A 104 1.81 -1.94 5.19
C PHE A 104 1.46 -1.91 6.68
N ARG A 105 1.62 -0.76 7.33
CA ARG A 105 1.31 -0.59 8.76
C ARG A 105 -0.18 -0.52 9.06
N LEU A 106 -0.99 -0.14 8.07
CA LEU A 106 -2.42 0.05 8.16
C LEU A 106 -3.24 -1.21 7.81
N LEU A 107 -2.64 -2.18 7.11
CA LEU A 107 -3.23 -3.48 6.81
C LEU A 107 -3.14 -4.44 8.00
#